data_AF-A0A402CFM6-F1
#
_entry.id   AF-A0A402CFM6-F1
#
_cell.length_a   1.000
_cell.length_b   1.000
_cell.length_c   1.000
_cell.angle_alpha   90.00
_cell.angle_beta   90.00
_cell.angle_gamma   90.00
#
_symmetry.space_group_name_H-M   'P 1'
#
loop_
_entity.id
_entity.type
_entity.pdbx_description
1 polymer ?
#
loop_
_entity_poly.entity_id
_entity_poly.type
_entity_poly.pdbx_seq_one_letter_code
_entity_poly.pdbx_strand_id
1 'polypeptide(L)'
;MTTAESDGGVTRMKAALKGGSAIYGVLALIVGIVLGVVFSPQVPDAVQPYLPIAVVAALDAVFGGLRAYLDEIFDSKVFVVSFVFNVLVAALIVWLGDQLGVGTQLSTAIVVVLGIRIFGNAAALRRRLFGA
;
A
#
# COMPACT_ATOMS: atom_id res chain seq x y z
N MET A 1 34.97 30.19 -12.86
CA MET A 1 34.86 28.77 -13.26
C MET A 1 34.86 27.86 -12.02
N THR A 2 34.05 28.14 -10.98
CA THR A 2 34.14 27.42 -9.67
C THR A 2 32.80 27.13 -8.98
N THR A 3 31.67 27.23 -9.69
CA THR A 3 30.32 27.06 -9.08
C THR A 3 29.59 25.80 -9.53
N ALA A 4 30.07 25.08 -10.54
CA ALA A 4 29.39 23.90 -11.09
C ALA A 4 29.75 22.58 -10.38
N GLU A 5 30.86 22.53 -9.65
CA GLU A 5 31.36 21.29 -9.02
C GLU A 5 30.74 21.04 -7.63
N SER A 6 30.29 22.10 -6.94
CA SER A 6 29.72 22.02 -5.59
C SER A 6 28.32 21.41 -5.54
N ASP A 7 27.55 21.45 -6.64
CA ASP A 7 26.13 21.04 -6.65
C ASP A 7 25.96 19.53 -6.90
N GLY A 8 26.90 18.91 -7.61
CA GLY A 8 26.91 17.46 -7.88
C GLY A 8 27.15 16.62 -6.62
N GLY A 9 27.97 17.09 -5.69
CA GLY A 9 28.23 16.43 -4.41
C GLY A 9 27.03 16.45 -3.48
N VAL A 10 26.34 17.60 -3.38
CA VAL A 10 25.13 17.76 -2.55
C VAL A 10 23.98 16.93 -3.10
N THR A 11 23.82 16.89 -4.42
CA THR A 11 22.77 16.10 -5.10
C THR A 11 22.97 14.60 -4.90
N ARG A 12 24.21 14.11 -5.02
CA ARG A 12 24.54 12.69 -4.74
C ARG A 12 24.40 12.31 -3.27
N MET A 13 24.72 13.23 -2.35
CA MET A 13 24.53 13.00 -0.92
C MET A 13 23.04 12.95 -0.53
N LYS A 14 22.21 13.82 -1.11
CA LYS A 14 20.74 13.77 -0.95
C LYS A 14 20.12 12.49 -1.52
N ALA A 15 20.63 11.99 -2.65
CA ALA A 15 20.20 10.72 -3.22
C ALA A 15 20.56 9.52 -2.32
N ALA A 16 21.77 9.51 -1.74
CA ALA A 16 22.21 8.45 -0.82
C ALA A 16 21.39 8.40 0.49
N LEU A 17 20.93 9.55 0.99
CA LEU A 17 20.04 9.62 2.17
C LEU A 17 18.60 9.16 1.88
N LYS A 18 18.16 9.15 0.61
CA LYS A 18 16.77 8.83 0.22
C LYS A 18 16.43 7.34 0.39
N GLY A 19 17.42 6.44 0.28
CA GLY A 19 17.27 4.99 0.46
C GLY A 19 16.86 4.56 1.87
N GLY A 20 17.12 5.39 2.89
CA GLY A 20 16.72 5.11 4.28
C GLY A 20 15.22 5.24 4.55
N SER A 21 14.45 5.86 3.63
CA SER A 21 13.05 6.20 3.88
C SER A 21 12.09 5.00 3.80
N ALA A 22 12.39 4.02 2.94
CA ALA A 22 11.57 2.81 2.76
C ALA A 22 11.50 1.94 4.02
N ILE A 23 12.59 1.91 4.80
CA ILE A 23 12.67 1.20 6.07
C ILE A 23 11.60 1.72 7.05
N TYR A 24 11.38 3.03 7.13
CA TYR A 24 10.34 3.59 8.00
C TYR A 24 8.94 3.18 7.57
N GLY A 25 8.68 3.09 6.26
CA GLY A 25 7.39 2.62 5.73
C GLY A 25 7.11 1.16 6.09
N VAL A 26 8.10 0.28 5.92
CA VAL A 26 8.00 -1.13 6.30
C VAL A 26 7.85 -1.29 7.81
N LEU A 27 8.61 -0.55 8.61
CA LEU A 27 8.49 -0.56 10.06
C LEU A 27 7.11 -0.09 10.53
N ALA A 28 6.57 0.99 9.95
CA ALA A 28 5.22 1.47 10.27
C ALA A 28 4.14 0.43 9.95
N LEU A 29 4.28 -0.31 8.85
CA LEU A 29 3.38 -1.40 8.49
C LEU A 29 3.46 -2.56 9.50
N ILE A 30 4.67 -2.99 9.84
CA ILE A 30 4.88 -4.07 10.82
C ILE A 30 4.29 -3.69 12.17
N VAL A 31 4.53 -2.46 12.64
CA VAL A 31 3.96 -1.94 13.89
C VAL A 31 2.43 -1.95 13.81
N GLY A 32 1.84 -1.50 12.70
CA GLY A 32 0.39 -1.53 12.49
C GLY A 32 -0.20 -2.95 12.56
N ILE A 33 0.45 -3.93 11.93
CA ILE A 33 0.03 -5.34 11.97
C ILE A 33 0.11 -5.89 13.39
N VAL A 34 1.23 -5.66 14.08
CA VAL A 34 1.44 -6.13 15.47
C VAL A 34 0.40 -5.53 16.40
N LEU A 35 0.16 -4.22 16.32
CA LEU A 35 -0.89 -3.56 17.10
C LEU A 35 -2.27 -4.13 16.78
N GLY A 36 -2.61 -4.31 15.50
CA GLY A 36 -3.91 -4.90 15.11
C GLY A 36 -4.15 -6.29 15.70
N VAL A 37 -3.13 -7.16 15.67
CA VAL A 37 -3.21 -8.53 16.20
C VAL A 37 -3.25 -8.54 17.73
N VAL A 38 -2.41 -7.73 18.40
CA VAL A 38 -2.34 -7.71 19.87
C VAL A 38 -3.60 -7.10 20.48
N PHE A 39 -4.09 -5.99 19.92
CA PHE A 39 -5.26 -5.32 20.47
C PHE A 39 -6.58 -6.00 20.10
N SER A 40 -6.61 -6.78 19.00
CA SER A 40 -7.77 -7.55 18.51
C SER A 40 -9.12 -6.90 18.88
N PRO A 41 -9.36 -5.63 18.47
CA PRO A 41 -10.53 -4.90 18.91
C PRO A 41 -11.80 -5.66 18.50
N GLN A 42 -12.74 -5.85 19.42
CA GLN A 42 -14.03 -6.48 19.08
C GLN A 42 -14.71 -5.63 18.01
N VAL A 43 -14.93 -6.23 16.84
CA VAL A 43 -15.46 -5.57 15.66
C VAL A 43 -16.99 -5.63 15.74
N PRO A 44 -17.70 -4.49 15.86
CA PRO A 44 -19.16 -4.45 15.82
C PRO A 44 -19.70 -5.03 14.49
N ASP A 45 -20.87 -5.65 14.51
CA ASP A 45 -21.45 -6.32 13.33
C ASP A 45 -21.60 -5.37 12.12
N ALA A 46 -21.81 -4.07 12.36
CA ALA A 46 -21.93 -3.07 11.30
C ALA A 46 -20.63 -2.85 10.49
N VAL A 47 -19.45 -3.09 11.07
CA VAL A 47 -18.15 -2.90 10.39
C VAL A 47 -17.50 -4.20 9.95
N GLN A 48 -18.10 -5.36 10.29
CA GLN A 48 -17.61 -6.67 9.84
C GLN A 48 -17.45 -6.79 8.31
N PRO A 49 -18.38 -6.29 7.46
CA PRO A 49 -18.22 -6.41 6.01
C PRO A 49 -17.05 -5.58 5.46
N TYR A 50 -16.74 -4.46 6.12
CA TYR A 50 -15.76 -3.48 5.67
C TYR A 50 -14.33 -3.91 6.00
N LEU A 51 -14.15 -4.67 7.08
CA LEU A 51 -12.83 -5.00 7.60
C LEU A 51 -12.01 -5.87 6.63
N PRO A 52 -12.51 -7.00 6.08
CA PRO A 52 -11.77 -7.78 5.09
C PRO A 52 -11.38 -6.95 3.87
N ILE A 53 -12.24 -6.04 3.44
CA ILE A 53 -12.04 -5.23 2.24
C ILE A 53 -10.94 -4.19 2.46
N ALA A 54 -10.95 -3.54 3.63
CA ALA A 54 -9.89 -2.63 4.04
C ALA A 54 -8.55 -3.35 4.16
N VAL A 55 -8.53 -4.58 4.69
CA VAL A 55 -7.32 -5.42 4.78
C VAL A 55 -6.80 -5.77 3.39
N VAL A 56 -7.66 -6.21 2.48
CA VAL A 56 -7.27 -6.52 1.10
C VAL A 56 -6.74 -5.27 0.38
N ALA A 57 -7.33 -4.10 0.60
CA ALA A 57 -6.84 -2.82 0.04
C ALA A 57 -5.48 -2.39 0.59
N ALA A 58 -5.29 -2.57 1.90
CA ALA A 58 -4.00 -2.36 2.53
C ALA A 58 -2.94 -3.30 1.94
N LEU A 59 -3.25 -4.58 1.77
CA LEU A 59 -2.33 -5.56 1.18
C LEU A 59 -1.99 -5.22 -0.27
N ASP A 60 -2.96 -4.81 -1.09
CA ASP A 60 -2.73 -4.37 -2.47
C ASP A 60 -1.71 -3.23 -2.56
N ALA A 61 -1.86 -2.22 -1.69
CA ALA A 61 -0.92 -1.12 -1.59
C ALA A 61 0.48 -1.57 -1.15
N VAL A 62 0.58 -2.55 -0.24
CA VAL A 62 1.86 -3.13 0.18
C VAL A 62 2.56 -3.85 -0.98
N PHE A 63 1.83 -4.65 -1.77
CA PHE A 63 2.40 -5.28 -2.96
C PHE A 63 2.83 -4.26 -4.02
N GLY A 64 2.06 -3.18 -4.20
CA GLY A 64 2.44 -2.06 -5.06
C GLY A 64 3.71 -1.34 -4.58
N GLY A 65 3.83 -1.11 -3.27
CA GLY A 65 5.02 -0.54 -2.65
C GLY A 65 6.25 -1.44 -2.78
N LEU A 66 6.11 -2.74 -2.54
CA LEU A 66 7.19 -3.71 -2.69
C LEU A 66 7.68 -3.79 -4.14
N ARG A 67 6.77 -3.73 -5.11
CA ARG A 67 7.12 -3.62 -6.53
C ARG A 67 7.92 -2.34 -6.82
N ALA A 68 7.46 -1.18 -6.35
CA ALA A 68 8.16 0.09 -6.55
C ALA A 68 9.56 0.10 -5.91
N TYR A 69 9.72 -0.63 -4.79
CA TYR A 69 11.03 -0.84 -4.15
C TYR A 69 11.98 -1.66 -5.03
N LEU A 70 11.51 -2.75 -5.62
CA LEU A 70 12.33 -3.54 -6.54
C LEU A 70 12.60 -2.85 -7.88
N ASP A 71 11.71 -1.96 -8.30
CA ASP A 71 11.92 -1.14 -9.50
C ASP A 71 12.81 0.10 -9.20
N GLU A 72 13.40 0.22 -7.99
CA GLU A 72 14.24 1.36 -7.51
C GLU A 72 13.58 2.75 -7.58
N ILE A 73 12.26 2.80 -7.77
CA ILE A 73 11.45 4.03 -7.88
C ILE A 73 10.61 4.29 -6.63
N PHE A 74 10.94 3.65 -5.52
CA PHE A 74 10.17 3.77 -4.28
C PHE A 74 10.30 5.17 -3.67
N ASP A 75 9.16 5.80 -3.47
CA ASP A 75 9.05 7.03 -2.70
C ASP A 75 8.07 6.83 -1.55
N SER A 76 8.58 6.96 -0.32
CA SER A 76 7.81 6.73 0.91
C SER A 76 6.56 7.61 1.00
N LYS A 77 6.61 8.84 0.48
CA LYS A 77 5.44 9.74 0.48
C LYS A 77 4.37 9.22 -0.46
N VAL A 78 4.77 8.78 -1.65
CA VAL A 78 3.85 8.22 -2.66
C VAL A 78 3.23 6.92 -2.15
N PHE A 79 4.02 6.07 -1.49
CA PHE A 79 3.52 4.84 -0.86
C PHE A 79 2.45 5.14 0.20
N VAL A 80 2.72 6.03 1.16
CA VAL A 80 1.77 6.35 2.23
C VAL A 80 0.49 6.98 1.66
N VAL A 81 0.62 7.91 0.70
CA VAL A 81 -0.54 8.52 0.04
C VAL A 81 -1.36 7.45 -0.70
N SER A 82 -0.71 6.56 -1.45
CA SER A 82 -1.40 5.48 -2.18
C SER A 82 -2.08 4.49 -1.25
N PHE A 83 -1.43 4.12 -0.14
CA PHE A 83 -1.98 3.21 0.87
C PHE A 83 -3.25 3.79 1.49
N VAL A 84 -3.18 5.02 2.02
CA VAL A 84 -4.32 5.67 2.68
C VAL A 84 -5.45 5.89 1.67
N PHE A 85 -5.13 6.36 0.47
CA PHE A 85 -6.14 6.63 -0.56
C PHE A 85 -6.84 5.33 -1.02
N ASN A 86 -6.11 4.24 -1.23
CA ASN A 86 -6.72 2.97 -1.65
C ASN A 86 -7.66 2.40 -0.57
N VAL A 87 -7.24 2.42 0.70
CA VAL A 87 -8.08 1.97 1.83
C VAL A 87 -9.32 2.84 1.99
N LEU A 88 -9.17 4.16 1.92
CA LEU A 88 -10.30 5.10 2.02
C LEU A 88 -11.30 4.94 0.88
N VAL A 89 -10.81 4.83 -0.36
CA VAL A 89 -11.66 4.62 -1.54
C VAL A 89 -12.39 3.28 -1.42
N ALA A 90 -11.71 2.20 -1.01
CA ALA A 90 -12.34 0.91 -0.80
C ALA A 90 -13.46 0.99 0.25
N ALA A 91 -13.19 1.62 1.40
CA ALA A 91 -14.20 1.82 2.44
C ALA A 91 -15.39 2.65 1.95
N LEU A 92 -15.14 3.71 1.19
CA LEU A 92 -16.19 4.59 0.64
C LEU A 92 -17.07 3.86 -0.37
N ILE A 93 -16.51 3.02 -1.25
CA ILE A 93 -17.30 2.25 -2.22
C ILE A 93 -18.20 1.25 -1.49
N VAL A 94 -17.70 0.54 -0.47
CA VAL A 94 -18.52 -0.38 0.33
C VAL A 94 -19.63 0.38 1.03
N TRP A 95 -19.32 1.53 1.62
CA TRP A 95 -20.30 2.38 2.29
C TRP A 95 -21.39 2.88 1.33
N LEU A 96 -21.00 3.34 0.14
CA LEU A 96 -21.96 3.69 -0.92
C LEU A 96 -22.81 2.48 -1.32
N GLY A 97 -22.22 1.29 -1.36
CA GLY A 97 -22.93 0.06 -1.66
C GLY A 97 -23.98 -0.31 -0.63
N ASP A 98 -23.66 -0.16 0.65
CA ASP A 98 -24.61 -0.34 1.74
C ASP A 98 -25.78 0.64 1.63
N GLN A 99 -25.52 1.91 1.32
CA GLN A 99 -26.58 2.92 1.14
C GLN A 99 -27.50 2.62 -0.06
N LEU A 100 -26.96 1.97 -1.10
CA LEU A 100 -27.72 1.57 -2.29
C LEU A 100 -28.43 0.21 -2.14
N GLY A 101 -28.30 -0.45 -0.98
CA GLY A 101 -28.89 -1.77 -0.73
C GLY A 101 -28.20 -2.93 -1.46
N VAL A 102 -27.01 -2.69 -2.04
CA VAL A 102 -26.21 -3.66 -2.82
C VAL A 102 -24.83 -3.93 -2.19
N GLY A 103 -24.70 -3.65 -0.88
CA GLY A 103 -23.45 -3.74 -0.13
C GLY A 103 -22.74 -5.08 -0.22
N THR A 104 -23.48 -6.18 -0.15
CA THR A 104 -22.92 -7.55 -0.25
C THR A 104 -22.41 -7.89 -1.65
N GLN A 105 -23.09 -7.39 -2.70
CA GLN A 105 -22.72 -7.59 -4.10
C GLN A 105 -21.48 -6.75 -4.44
N LEU A 106 -21.45 -5.49 -3.98
CA LEU A 106 -20.28 -4.62 -4.14
C LEU A 106 -19.09 -5.10 -3.33
N SER A 107 -19.29 -5.61 -2.11
CA SER A 107 -18.22 -6.22 -1.31
C SER A 107 -17.55 -7.37 -2.07
N THR A 108 -18.35 -8.25 -2.68
CA THR A 108 -17.84 -9.35 -3.50
C THR A 108 -17.10 -8.83 -4.74
N ALA A 109 -17.67 -7.87 -5.46
CA ALA A 109 -17.06 -7.27 -6.64
C ALA A 109 -15.71 -6.59 -6.32
N ILE A 110 -15.64 -5.85 -5.21
CA ILE A 110 -14.44 -5.14 -4.76
C ILE A 110 -13.35 -6.15 -4.40
N VAL A 111 -13.68 -7.21 -3.66
CA VAL A 111 -12.72 -8.27 -3.32
C VAL A 111 -12.13 -8.92 -4.58
N VAL A 112 -12.96 -9.18 -5.60
CA VAL A 112 -12.49 -9.73 -6.88
C VAL A 112 -11.57 -8.73 -7.61
N VAL A 113 -11.98 -7.47 -7.74
CA VAL A 113 -11.19 -6.43 -8.43
C VAL A 113 -9.85 -6.18 -7.73
N LEU A 114 -9.85 -6.08 -6.40
CA LEU A 114 -8.60 -5.97 -5.66
C LEU A 114 -7.76 -7.24 -5.74
N GLY A 115 -8.37 -8.41 -5.70
CA GLY A 115 -7.68 -9.69 -5.89
C GLY A 115 -6.89 -9.71 -7.20
N ILE A 116 -7.51 -9.27 -8.30
CA ILE A 116 -6.83 -9.16 -9.60
C ILE A 116 -5.62 -8.22 -9.53
N ARG A 117 -5.73 -7.07 -8.86
CA ARG A 117 -4.59 -6.14 -8.69
C ARG A 117 -3.46 -6.75 -7.86
N ILE A 118 -3.79 -7.40 -6.75
CA ILE A 118 -2.82 -8.08 -5.88
C ILE A 118 -2.06 -9.14 -6.66
N PHE A 119 -2.77 -10.02 -7.40
CA PHE A 119 -2.13 -11.05 -8.22
C PHE A 119 -1.28 -10.45 -9.34
N GLY A 120 -1.71 -9.34 -9.94
CA GLY A 120 -0.93 -8.60 -10.94
C GLY A 120 0.39 -8.07 -10.37
N ASN A 121 0.35 -7.44 -9.18
CA ASN A 121 1.54 -6.95 -8.48
C ASN A 121 2.45 -8.10 -8.03
N ALA A 122 1.89 -9.19 -7.51
CA ALA A 122 2.62 -10.39 -7.12
C ALA A 122 3.28 -11.10 -8.32
N ALA A 123 2.62 -11.14 -9.48
CA ALA A 123 3.20 -11.70 -10.70
C ALA A 123 4.36 -10.85 -11.24
N ALA A 124 4.25 -9.52 -11.15
CA ALA A 124 5.34 -8.60 -11.49
C ALA A 124 6.54 -8.81 -10.54
N LEU A 125 6.27 -8.92 -9.23
CA LEU A 125 7.25 -9.23 -8.20
C LEU A 125 7.97 -10.55 -8.48
N ARG A 126 7.22 -11.61 -8.81
CA ARG A 126 7.78 -12.93 -9.16
C ARG A 126 8.71 -12.85 -10.37
N ARG A 127 8.33 -12.16 -11.44
CA ARG A 127 9.16 -12.01 -12.65
C ARG A 127 10.48 -11.30 -12.35
N ARG A 128 10.45 -10.28 -11.50
CA ARG A 128 11.65 -9.52 -11.11
C ARG A 128 12.59 -10.32 -10.21
N LEU A 129 12.04 -11.08 -9.26
CA LEU A 129 12.83 -11.87 -8.31
C LEU A 129 13.37 -13.18 -8.91
N PHE A 130 12.59 -13.83 -9.77
CA PHE A 130 12.90 -15.18 -10.26
C PHE A 130 13.26 -15.24 -11.75
N GLY A 131 13.41 -14.08 -12.42
CA GLY A 131 13.98 -13.98 -13.76
C GLY A 131 13.35 -14.93 -14.78
N ALA A 132 12.17 -14.59 -15.28
CA ALA A 132 11.60 -15.18 -16.49
C ALA A 132 11.20 -14.06 -17.45
#